data_AF-A0A7S3J8K7-F1
#
_entry.id   AF-A0A7S3J8K7-F1
#
_cell.length_a   1.000
_cell.length_b   1.000
_cell.length_c   1.000
_cell.angle_alpha   90.00
_cell.angle_beta   90.00
_cell.angle_gamma   90.00
#
_symmetry.space_group_name_H-M   'P 1'
#
loop_
_entity.id
_entity.type
_entity.pdbx_description
1 polymer ?
#
loop_
_entity_poly.entity_id
_entity_poly.type
_entity_poly.pdbx_seq_one_letter_code
_entity_poly.pdbx_strand_id
1 'polypeptide(L)'
;NQSYTIMSWFGKKAKIEFTGELGNLSEQQEECLQKLKQFIADQALTSDKRFDDYYLLRFCRARNFEFDKVAKMFERFINWRKETKADEAMVIYKCPSVKEIK
;
A
#
# COMPACT_ATOMS: atom_id res chain seq x y z
N ASN A 1 -26.68 0.77 -10.61
CA ASN A 1 -26.88 -0.63 -10.18
C ASN A 1 -26.57 -0.79 -8.70
N GLN A 2 -27.45 -0.27 -7.85
CA GLN A 2 -27.43 -0.52 -6.41
C GLN A 2 -28.21 -1.82 -6.17
N SER A 3 -27.50 -2.88 -5.80
CA SER A 3 -28.10 -4.18 -5.46
C SER A 3 -28.75 -4.10 -4.09
N TYR A 4 -30.01 -4.52 -4.03
CA TYR A 4 -30.96 -4.31 -2.95
C TYR A 4 -30.66 -5.21 -1.74
N THR A 5 -30.55 -4.60 -0.56
CA THR A 5 -30.56 -5.30 0.74
C THR A 5 -32.00 -5.69 1.09
N ILE A 6 -32.37 -6.94 0.79
CA ILE A 6 -33.50 -7.59 1.45
C ILE A 6 -33.09 -7.95 2.88
N MET A 7 -33.93 -7.55 3.85
CA MET A 7 -33.92 -7.86 5.28
C MET A 7 -33.04 -6.99 6.21
N SER A 8 -33.65 -5.98 6.86
CA SER A 8 -33.36 -5.69 8.27
C SER A 8 -34.53 -4.98 8.97
N TRP A 9 -35.37 -5.76 9.66
CA TRP A 9 -36.46 -5.31 10.53
C TRP A 9 -35.95 -5.04 11.96
N PHE A 10 -34.75 -4.49 12.14
CA PHE A 10 -34.27 -3.99 13.43
C PHE A 10 -33.30 -2.83 13.20
N GLY A 11 -33.59 -1.70 13.82
CA GLY A 11 -32.88 -0.44 13.61
C GLY A 11 -31.38 -0.51 13.95
N LYS A 12 -30.57 -0.44 12.90
CA LYS A 12 -29.32 0.33 12.73
C LYS A 12 -28.84 0.06 11.29
N LYS A 13 -28.68 1.09 10.47
CA LYS A 13 -28.04 0.90 9.15
C LYS A 13 -26.60 0.44 9.40
N ALA A 14 -26.25 -0.77 8.96
CA ALA A 14 -24.86 -1.21 8.96
C ALA A 14 -24.06 -0.22 8.10
N LYS A 15 -22.98 0.34 8.66
CA LYS A 15 -22.05 1.14 7.85
C LYS A 15 -21.44 0.19 6.83
N ILE A 16 -21.51 0.56 5.55
CA ILE A 16 -20.81 -0.18 4.49
C ILE A 16 -19.33 -0.05 4.81
N GLU A 17 -18.72 -1.15 5.23
CA GLU A 17 -17.32 -1.19 5.65
C GLU A 17 -16.46 -1.47 4.40
N PHE A 18 -15.81 -0.42 3.90
CA PHE A 18 -14.87 -0.55 2.78
C PHE A 18 -13.59 -1.22 3.26
N THR A 19 -13.16 -2.27 2.57
CA THR A 19 -11.96 -3.03 2.96
C THR A 19 -10.66 -2.26 2.69
N GLY A 20 -10.71 -1.22 1.84
CA GLY A 20 -9.52 -0.46 1.44
C GLY A 20 -8.62 -1.26 0.49
N GLU A 21 -9.18 -2.26 -0.20
CA GLU A 21 -8.55 -3.03 -1.26
C GLU A 21 -8.95 -2.48 -2.63
N LEU A 22 -8.16 -2.81 -3.66
CA LEU A 22 -8.43 -2.35 -5.01
C LEU A 22 -9.83 -2.82 -5.46
N GLY A 23 -10.68 -1.88 -5.87
CA GLY A 23 -12.08 -2.16 -6.24
C GLY A 23 -13.09 -2.12 -5.09
N ASN A 24 -12.64 -1.96 -3.84
CA ASN A 24 -13.51 -1.74 -2.68
C ASN A 24 -12.97 -0.60 -1.79
N LEU A 25 -12.85 0.58 -2.40
CA LEU A 25 -12.37 1.80 -1.78
C LEU A 25 -13.54 2.76 -1.54
N SER A 26 -13.49 3.48 -0.43
CA SER A 26 -14.28 4.69 -0.25
C SER A 26 -13.63 5.87 -0.98
N GLU A 27 -14.42 6.91 -1.29
CA GLU A 27 -13.93 8.14 -1.92
C GLU A 27 -12.73 8.76 -1.16
N GLN A 28 -12.76 8.79 0.17
CA GLN A 28 -11.64 9.27 0.99
C GLN A 28 -10.37 8.42 0.85
N GLN A 29 -10.53 7.11 0.69
CA GLN A 29 -9.40 6.20 0.52
C GLN A 29 -8.79 6.35 -0.88
N GLU A 30 -9.62 6.56 -1.91
CA GLU A 30 -9.17 6.87 -3.26
C GLU A 30 -8.42 8.21 -3.30
N GLU A 31 -8.93 9.25 -2.64
CA GLU A 31 -8.23 10.53 -2.51
C GLU A 31 -6.85 10.38 -1.86
N CYS A 32 -6.75 9.61 -0.77
CA CYS A 32 -5.47 9.35 -0.12
C CYS A 32 -4.48 8.65 -1.07
N LEU A 33 -4.96 7.69 -1.87
CA LEU A 33 -4.13 6.99 -2.86
C LEU A 33 -3.65 7.95 -3.96
N GLN A 34 -4.54 8.80 -4.48
CA GLN A 34 -4.19 9.78 -5.52
C GLN A 34 -3.18 10.81 -5.00
N LYS A 35 -3.38 11.34 -3.79
CA LYS A 35 -2.42 12.24 -3.13
C LYS A 35 -1.05 11.58 -2.96
N LEU A 36 -1.02 10.30 -2.57
CA LEU A 36 0.24 9.58 -2.44
C LEU A 36 0.94 9.43 -3.80
N LYS A 37 0.22 9.12 -4.88
CA LYS A 37 0.79 9.04 -6.23
C LYS A 37 1.37 10.38 -6.70
N GLN A 38 0.63 11.47 -6.48
CA GLN A 38 1.10 12.82 -6.77
C GLN A 38 2.36 13.15 -5.98
N PHE A 39 2.37 12.88 -4.67
CA PHE A 39 3.54 13.07 -3.82
C PHE A 39 4.78 12.29 -4.31
N ILE A 40 4.59 11.04 -4.75
CA ILE A 40 5.68 10.22 -5.31
C ILE A 40 6.23 10.84 -6.61
N ALA A 41 5.34 11.34 -7.48
CA ALA A 41 5.72 12.00 -8.71
C ALA A 41 6.42 13.34 -8.47
N ASP A 42 5.87 14.18 -7.59
CA ASP A 42 6.37 15.52 -7.26
C ASP A 42 7.76 15.47 -6.62
N GLN A 43 7.98 14.51 -5.71
CA GLN A 43 9.28 14.31 -5.07
C GLN A 43 10.24 13.42 -5.86
N ALA A 44 9.81 12.90 -7.02
CA ALA A 44 10.55 11.93 -7.83
C ALA A 44 11.17 10.79 -6.98
N LEU A 45 10.41 10.29 -5.99
CA LEU A 45 10.91 9.33 -5.00
C LEU A 45 11.37 8.03 -5.68
N THR A 46 10.57 7.57 -6.64
CA THR A 46 10.81 6.36 -7.42
C THR A 46 10.04 6.39 -8.74
N SER A 47 10.63 5.81 -9.79
CA SER A 47 9.98 5.56 -11.09
C SER A 47 9.76 4.07 -11.34
N ASP A 48 9.92 3.24 -10.31
CA ASP A 48 9.82 1.79 -10.42
C ASP A 48 8.34 1.36 -10.58
N LYS A 49 8.06 0.63 -11.66
CA LYS A 49 6.73 0.09 -11.98
C LYS A 49 6.22 -0.93 -10.96
N ARG A 50 7.10 -1.44 -10.09
CA ARG A 50 6.74 -2.37 -9.00
C ARG A 50 5.83 -1.72 -7.95
N PHE A 51 5.82 -0.39 -7.84
CA PHE A 51 4.95 0.35 -6.93
C PHE A 51 3.60 0.65 -7.58
N ASP A 52 2.85 -0.41 -7.87
CA ASP A 52 1.49 -0.31 -8.38
C ASP A 52 0.48 0.14 -7.29
N ASP A 53 -0.75 0.45 -7.69
CA ASP A 53 -1.82 0.89 -6.81
C ASP A 53 -2.05 -0.10 -5.66
N TYR A 54 -2.01 -1.38 -5.97
CA TYR A 54 -2.18 -2.45 -4.99
C TYR A 54 -1.07 -2.43 -3.92
N TYR A 55 0.18 -2.16 -4.33
CA TYR A 55 1.32 -2.00 -3.44
C TYR A 55 1.20 -0.76 -2.58
N LEU A 56 0.83 0.38 -3.17
CA LEU A 56 0.65 1.65 -2.46
C LEU A 56 -0.47 1.56 -1.42
N LEU A 57 -1.57 0.88 -1.74
CA LEU A 57 -2.68 0.66 -0.81
C LEU A 57 -2.27 -0.11 0.46
N ARG A 58 -1.20 -0.91 0.42
CA ARG A 58 -0.67 -1.58 1.63
C ARG A 58 -0.17 -0.55 2.66
N PHE A 59 0.50 0.51 2.19
CA PHE A 59 0.96 1.60 3.06
C PHE A 59 -0.21 2.44 3.58
N CYS A 60 -1.18 2.73 2.71
CA CYS A 60 -2.40 3.43 3.10
C CYS A 60 -3.15 2.69 4.21
N ARG A 61 -3.38 1.38 4.06
CA ARG A 61 -4.03 0.55 5.08
C ARG A 61 -3.24 0.50 6.39
N ALA A 62 -1.90 0.37 6.33
CA ALA A 62 -1.05 0.33 7.52
C ALA A 62 -1.09 1.60 8.39
N ARG A 63 -1.61 2.71 7.85
CA ARG A 63 -1.73 4.00 8.54
C ARG A 63 -3.16 4.55 8.51
N ASN A 64 -4.17 3.68 8.35
CA ASN A 64 -5.58 4.05 8.35
C ASN A 64 -5.94 5.18 7.36
N PHE A 65 -5.24 5.26 6.23
CA PHE A 65 -5.44 6.29 5.19
C PHE A 65 -5.18 7.73 5.66
N GLU A 66 -4.36 7.94 6.70
CA GLU A 66 -3.88 9.27 7.08
C GLU A 66 -2.69 9.69 6.22
N PHE A 67 -2.91 10.60 5.27
CA PHE A 67 -1.93 11.00 4.25
C PHE A 67 -0.53 11.34 4.81
N ASP A 68 -0.44 12.19 5.83
CA ASP A 68 0.85 12.64 6.39
C ASP A 68 1.69 11.47 6.93
N LYS A 69 1.02 10.50 7.58
CA LYS A 69 1.67 9.30 8.12
C LYS A 69 2.09 8.36 7.00
N VAL A 70 1.26 8.22 5.96
CA VAL A 70 1.53 7.37 4.79
C VAL A 70 2.72 7.91 4.00
N ALA A 71 2.73 9.21 3.68
CA ALA A 71 3.81 9.86 2.93
C ALA A 71 5.16 9.71 3.65
N LYS A 72 5.20 10.01 4.96
CA LYS A 72 6.40 9.85 5.80
C LYS A 72 6.87 8.40 5.88
N MET A 73 5.95 7.44 5.92
CA MET A 73 6.31 6.01 5.91
C MET A 73 6.90 5.59 4.57
N PHE A 74 6.31 6.05 3.45
CA PHE A 74 6.76 5.69 2.11
C PHE A 74 8.12 6.31 1.78
N GLU A 75 8.33 7.58 2.12
CA GLU A 75 9.62 8.26 1.95
C GLU A 75 10.75 7.52 2.70
N ARG A 76 10.53 7.19 3.97
CA ARG A 76 11.47 6.41 4.78
C ARG A 76 11.76 5.04 4.18
N PHE A 77 10.74 4.37 3.66
CA PHE A 77 10.89 3.07 3.01
C PHE A 77 11.79 3.16 1.77
N ILE A 78 11.57 4.16 0.91
CA ILE A 78 12.39 4.37 -0.30
C ILE A 78 13.83 4.73 0.07
N ASN A 79 14.04 5.62 1.04
CA ASN A 79 15.38 6.00 1.49
C ASN A 79 16.15 4.79 2.05
N TRP A 80 15.50 3.99 2.89
CA TRP A 80 16.10 2.76 3.41
C TRP A 80 16.53 1.81 2.28
N ARG A 81 15.69 1.60 1.26
CA ARG A 81 16.05 0.73 0.12
C ARG A 81 17.29 1.23 -0.62
N LYS A 82 17.40 2.55 -0.81
CA LYS A 82 18.56 3.18 -1.46
C LYS A 82 19.83 3.01 -0.61
N GLU A 83 19.73 3.25 0.70
CA GLU A 83 20.85 3.14 1.64
C GLU A 83 21.37 1.71 1.78
N THR A 84 20.48 0.73 1.94
CA THR A 84 20.88 -0.67 2.13
C THR A 84 21.12 -1.41 0.82
N LYS A 85 20.95 -0.74 -0.33
CA LYS A 85 20.93 -1.35 -1.67
C LYS A 85 20.06 -2.62 -1.70
N ALA A 86 18.87 -2.54 -1.10
CA ALA A 86 17.98 -3.69 -0.92
C ALA A 86 17.62 -4.37 -2.25
N ASP A 87 17.60 -3.60 -3.34
CA ASP A 87 17.36 -4.11 -4.70
C ASP A 87 18.49 -5.02 -5.21
N GLU A 88 19.72 -4.85 -4.73
CA GLU A 88 20.90 -5.65 -5.12
C GLU A 88 21.18 -6.82 -4.16
N ALA A 89 20.50 -6.84 -3.00
CA ALA A 89 20.79 -7.75 -1.90
C ALA A 89 20.65 -9.25 -2.27
N MET A 90 19.76 -9.60 -3.21
CA MET A 90 19.62 -10.99 -3.67
C MET A 90 20.89 -11.55 -4.33
N VAL A 91 21.70 -10.69 -4.95
CA VAL A 91 22.92 -11.10 -5.64
C VAL A 91 24.09 -11.24 -4.65
N ILE A 92 24.08 -10.42 -3.59
CA ILE A 92 25.19 -10.33 -2.63
C ILE A 92 25.11 -11.41 -1.55
N TYR A 93 23.89 -11.82 -1.16
CA TYR A 93 23.74 -12.73 -0.02
C TYR A 93 23.92 -14.21 -0.42
N LYS A 94 25.16 -14.71 -0.28
CA LYS A 94 25.43 -16.16 -0.31
C LYS A 94 25.17 -16.75 1.08
N CYS A 95 24.08 -17.51 1.23
CA CYS A 95 23.72 -18.15 2.49
C CYS A 95 24.81 -19.17 2.91
N PRO A 96 25.48 -18.97 4.07
CA PRO A 96 26.63 -19.79 4.45
C PRO A 96 26.28 -21.20 4.95
N SER A 97 25.02 -21.51 5.25
CA SER A 97 24.62 -22.75 5.94
C SER A 97 23.90 -23.79 5.08
N VAL A 98 23.64 -23.53 3.79
CA VAL A 98 23.05 -24.54 2.90
C VAL A 98 24.16 -25.48 2.45
N LYS A 99 24.29 -26.62 3.13
CA LYS A 99 25.11 -27.74 2.61
C LYS A 99 24.43 -28.21 1.33
N GLU A 100 25.08 -28.00 0.19
CA GLU A 100 24.63 -28.58 -1.08
C GLU A 100 24.56 -30.10 -0.89
N ILE A 101 23.36 -30.66 -0.96
CA ILE A 101 23.16 -32.11 -0.95
C ILE A 101 23.66 -32.60 -2.31
N LYS A 102 24.80 -33.29 -2.32
CA LYS A 102 25.36 -33.95 -3.51
C LYS A 102 24.58 -35.22 -3.84
#